data_AF-A0A397TXJ5-F1
#
_entry.id   AF-A0A397TXJ5-F1
#
_cell.length_a   1.000
_cell.length_b   1.000
_cell.length_c   1.000
_cell.angle_alpha   90.00
_cell.angle_beta   90.00
_cell.angle_gamma   90.00
#
_symmetry.space_group_name_H-M   'P 1'
#
loop_
_entity.id
_entity.type
_entity.pdbx_description
1 polymer ?
#
loop_
_entity_poly.entity_id
_entity_poly.type
_entity_poly.pdbx_seq_one_letter_code
_entity_poly.pdbx_strand_id
1 'polypeptide(L)'
;FESLEEEYLLSEQLKKFSDLACERRIAFIKETFENNKPSLPQPIPVTEQKEEAAMSEEKMSKAELLATINSLLASINISDRSKYRGLQQKNCNQLREILQSIRDLQDNQDEPEDESESETEN
;
A
#
# COMPACT_ATOMS: atom_id res chain seq x y z
N PHE A 1 19.66 -42.54 -36.30
CA PHE A 1 18.91 -41.28 -36.42
C PHE A 1 17.68 -41.24 -35.50
N GLU A 2 17.52 -42.16 -34.54
CA GLU A 2 16.32 -42.28 -33.68
C GLU A 2 16.26 -41.23 -32.55
N SER A 3 17.39 -40.74 -32.05
CA SER A 3 17.46 -39.76 -30.93
C SER A 3 16.69 -38.47 -31.17
N LEU A 4 16.73 -37.92 -32.39
CA LEU A 4 16.15 -36.60 -32.68
C LEU A 4 14.62 -36.63 -32.75
N GLU A 5 14.04 -37.75 -33.16
CA GLU A 5 12.59 -37.94 -33.23
C GLU A 5 11.99 -38.20 -31.85
N GLU A 6 12.71 -38.94 -30.99
CA GLU A 6 12.35 -39.14 -29.58
C GLU A 6 12.43 -37.84 -28.76
N GLU A 7 13.49 -37.05 -28.95
CA GLU A 7 13.65 -35.74 -28.31
C GLU A 7 12.53 -34.76 -28.72
N TYR A 8 12.15 -34.76 -30.01
CA TYR A 8 11.04 -33.97 -30.52
C TYR A 8 9.71 -34.39 -29.89
N LEU A 9 9.45 -35.70 -29.81
CA LEU A 9 8.24 -36.24 -29.20
C LEU A 9 8.16 -35.89 -27.70
N LEU A 10 9.27 -35.99 -26.98
CA LEU A 10 9.34 -35.61 -25.57
C LEU A 10 9.07 -34.13 -25.37
N SER A 11 9.66 -33.27 -26.22
CA SER A 11 9.42 -31.82 -26.20
C SER A 11 7.94 -31.49 -26.41
N GLU A 12 7.28 -32.14 -27.37
CA GLU A 12 5.84 -31.98 -27.59
C GLU A 12 5.01 -32.41 -26.37
N GLN A 13 5.37 -33.53 -25.73
CA GLN A 13 4.67 -34.03 -24.56
C GLN A 13 4.80 -33.08 -23.37
N LEU A 14 6.00 -32.57 -23.12
CA LEU A 14 6.25 -31.59 -22.05
C LEU A 14 5.50 -30.29 -22.31
N LYS A 15 5.45 -29.82 -23.56
CA LYS A 15 4.66 -28.64 -23.92
C LYS A 15 3.18 -28.85 -23.62
N LYS A 16 2.60 -29.96 -24.07
CA LYS A 16 1.19 -30.31 -23.81
C LYS A 16 0.89 -30.42 -22.30
N PHE A 17 1.82 -30.99 -21.53
CA PHE A 17 1.70 -31.05 -20.07
C PHE A 17 1.70 -29.65 -19.44
N SER A 18 2.65 -28.80 -19.80
CA SER A 18 2.77 -27.43 -19.30
C SER A 18 1.55 -26.58 -19.66
N ASP A 19 1.06 -26.69 -20.89
CA ASP A 19 -0.15 -26.00 -21.35
C ASP A 19 -1.36 -26.43 -20.51
N LEU A 20 -1.55 -27.74 -20.31
CA LEU A 20 -2.64 -28.28 -19.49
C LEU A 20 -2.52 -27.86 -18.02
N ALA A 21 -1.32 -27.85 -17.46
CA ALA A 21 -1.08 -27.41 -16.09
C ALA A 21 -1.41 -25.91 -15.94
N CYS A 22 -1.05 -25.09 -16.92
CA CYS A 22 -1.35 -23.66 -16.94
C CYS A 22 -2.86 -23.42 -17.00
N GLU A 23 -3.56 -24.10 -17.92
CA GLU A 23 -5.02 -24.02 -18.05
C GLU A 23 -5.73 -24.38 -16.75
N ARG A 24 -5.33 -25.49 -16.11
CA ARG A 24 -5.91 -25.91 -14.82
C ARG A 24 -5.64 -24.92 -13.71
N ARG A 25 -4.44 -24.35 -13.63
CA ARG A 25 -4.10 -23.34 -12.62
C ARG A 25 -4.97 -22.09 -12.80
N ILE A 26 -5.14 -21.63 -14.03
CA ILE A 26 -6.00 -20.47 -14.34
C ILE A 26 -7.45 -20.77 -13.95
N ALA A 27 -7.96 -21.95 -14.30
CA ALA A 27 -9.31 -22.36 -13.96
C ALA A 27 -9.52 -22.40 -12.44
N PHE A 28 -8.58 -23.00 -11.69
CA PHE A 28 -8.64 -23.07 -10.24
C PHE A 28 -8.64 -21.68 -9.58
N ILE A 29 -7.76 -20.77 -10.04
CA ILE A 29 -7.71 -19.39 -9.53
C ILE A 29 -9.06 -18.71 -9.79
N LYS A 30 -9.56 -18.75 -11.04
CA LYS A 30 -10.86 -18.14 -11.36
C LYS A 30 -11.98 -18.70 -10.51
N GLU A 31 -12.09 -20.03 -10.42
CA GLU A 31 -13.12 -20.67 -9.59
C GLU A 31 -13.00 -20.25 -8.11
N THR A 32 -11.79 -20.23 -7.57
CA THR A 32 -11.53 -19.87 -6.17
C THR A 32 -11.90 -18.41 -5.90
N PHE A 33 -11.57 -17.47 -6.78
CA PHE A 33 -11.75 -16.03 -6.51
C PHE A 33 -13.04 -15.43 -7.09
N GLU A 34 -13.65 -16.05 -8.11
CA GLU A 34 -14.94 -15.59 -8.67
C GLU A 34 -16.14 -16.14 -7.89
N ASN A 35 -16.07 -17.40 -7.40
CA ASN A 35 -17.14 -17.96 -6.56
C ASN A 35 -17.05 -17.48 -5.11
N ASN A 36 -15.85 -17.17 -4.63
CA ASN A 36 -15.66 -16.41 -3.40
C ASN A 36 -15.52 -14.94 -3.76
N LYS A 37 -16.56 -14.32 -4.34
CA LYS A 37 -16.65 -12.86 -4.32
C LYS A 37 -16.43 -12.45 -2.86
N PRO A 38 -15.34 -11.75 -2.52
CA PRO A 38 -15.23 -11.23 -1.18
C PRO A 38 -16.48 -10.39 -0.99
N SER A 39 -17.23 -10.66 0.08
CA SER A 39 -18.12 -9.65 0.66
C SER A 39 -17.35 -8.34 0.58
N LEU A 40 -18.00 -7.27 0.09
CA LEU A 40 -17.42 -5.92 -0.03
C LEU A 40 -16.35 -5.73 1.04
N PRO A 41 -15.11 -5.35 0.67
CA PRO A 41 -14.00 -5.30 1.61
C PRO A 41 -14.48 -4.66 2.90
N GLN A 42 -14.46 -5.44 3.98
CA GLN A 42 -15.02 -4.95 5.22
C GLN A 42 -14.20 -3.72 5.62
N PRO A 43 -14.85 -2.60 5.95
CA PRO A 43 -14.14 -1.45 6.47
C PRO A 43 -13.29 -1.91 7.64
N ILE A 44 -12.02 -1.53 7.66
CA ILE A 44 -11.17 -1.79 8.82
C ILE A 44 -11.86 -1.12 10.02
N PRO A 45 -12.21 -1.88 11.07
CA PRO A 45 -12.81 -1.30 12.25
C PRO A 45 -11.88 -0.23 12.82
N VAL A 46 -12.43 0.97 13.08
CA VAL A 46 -11.68 2.00 13.79
C VAL A 46 -11.44 1.48 15.21
N THR A 47 -10.19 1.39 15.63
CA THR A 47 -9.85 1.00 17.00
C THR A 47 -10.29 2.11 17.96
N GLU A 48 -10.66 1.75 19.20
CA GLU A 48 -11.04 2.72 20.24
C GLU A 48 -9.97 3.83 20.40
N GLN A 49 -8.70 3.46 20.32
CA GLN A 49 -7.56 4.40 20.35
C GLN A 49 -7.59 5.40 19.20
N LYS A 50 -7.95 4.96 17.98
CA LYS A 50 -8.00 5.83 16.79
C LYS A 50 -9.21 6.76 16.86
N GLU A 51 -10.32 6.30 17.45
CA GLU A 51 -11.50 7.12 17.73
C GLU A 51 -11.21 8.17 18.81
N GLU A 52 -10.59 7.77 19.92
CA GLU A 52 -10.16 8.69 20.99
C GLU A 52 -9.18 9.75 20.48
N ALA A 53 -8.22 9.36 19.64
CA ALA A 53 -7.28 10.30 19.02
C ALA A 53 -8.01 11.31 18.11
N ALA A 54 -8.96 10.85 17.28
CA ALA A 54 -9.75 11.72 16.42
C ALA A 54 -10.60 12.71 17.24
N MET A 55 -11.24 12.25 18.32
CA MET A 55 -12.04 13.08 19.22
C MET A 55 -11.20 14.07 20.02
N SER A 56 -10.00 13.67 20.43
CA SER A 56 -9.02 14.54 21.10
C SER A 56 -8.58 15.66 20.15
N GLU A 57 -8.28 15.31 18.91
CA GLU A 57 -7.94 16.28 17.90
C GLU A 57 -9.09 17.23 17.64
N GLU A 58 -10.33 16.77 17.49
CA GLU A 58 -11.52 17.61 17.29
C GLU A 58 -11.65 18.72 18.35
N LYS A 59 -11.12 18.47 19.55
CA LYS A 59 -11.15 19.42 20.68
C LYS A 59 -9.91 20.32 20.77
N MET A 60 -8.87 20.09 19.97
CA MET A 60 -7.67 20.94 19.97
C MET A 60 -8.00 22.39 19.62
N SER A 61 -7.43 23.30 20.40
CA SER A 61 -7.41 24.72 20.11
C SER A 61 -6.55 25.02 18.87
N LYS A 62 -6.74 26.22 18.28
CA LYS A 62 -5.91 26.70 17.16
C LYS A 62 -4.41 26.68 17.50
N ALA A 63 -4.04 27.02 18.73
CA ALA A 63 -2.65 27.07 19.15
C ALA A 63 -2.03 25.66 19.22
N GLU A 64 -2.78 24.68 19.75
CA GLU A 64 -2.35 23.28 19.78
C GLU A 64 -2.23 22.71 18.37
N LEU A 65 -3.22 22.97 17.49
CA LEU A 65 -3.13 22.57 16.09
C LEU A 65 -1.87 23.13 15.41
N LEU A 66 -1.56 24.42 15.62
CA LEU A 66 -0.36 25.03 15.09
C LEU A 66 0.92 24.39 15.66
N ALA A 67 0.96 24.11 16.96
CA ALA A 67 2.12 23.47 17.59
C ALA A 67 2.35 22.06 17.01
N THR A 68 1.30 21.25 16.92
CA THR A 68 1.35 19.90 16.36
C THR A 68 1.78 19.91 14.90
N ILE A 69 1.18 20.78 14.07
CA ILE A 69 1.55 20.90 12.65
C ILE A 69 3.02 21.28 12.52
N ASN A 70 3.50 22.29 13.26
CA ASN A 70 4.91 22.69 13.19
C ASN A 70 5.86 21.57 13.64
N SER A 71 5.47 20.79 14.65
CA SER A 71 6.26 19.66 15.10
C SER A 71 6.35 18.56 14.04
N LEU A 72 5.24 18.24 13.36
CA LEU A 72 5.23 17.25 12.27
C LEU A 72 5.92 17.76 11.01
N LEU A 73 5.83 19.06 10.72
CA LEU A 73 6.57 19.67 9.62
C LEU A 73 8.09 19.51 9.80
N ALA A 74 8.59 19.32 11.03
CA ALA A 74 10.01 19.08 11.29
C ALA A 74 10.50 17.71 10.80
N SER A 75 9.61 16.73 10.60
CA SER A 75 9.98 15.38 10.12
C SER A 75 9.73 15.15 8.63
N ILE A 76 9.03 16.05 7.91
CA ILE A 76 8.82 15.91 6.46
C ILE A 76 9.96 16.53 5.64
N ASN A 77 10.09 16.10 4.38
CA ASN A 77 11.08 16.63 3.42
C ASN A 77 10.96 18.15 3.21
N ILE A 78 12.10 18.84 3.09
CA ILE A 78 12.17 20.31 2.97
C ILE A 78 11.39 20.82 1.76
N SER A 79 11.39 20.07 0.66
CA SER A 79 10.64 20.38 -0.57
C SER A 79 9.14 20.51 -0.32
N ASP A 80 8.57 19.60 0.49
CA ASP A 80 7.14 19.58 0.80
C ASP A 80 6.72 20.62 1.84
N ARG A 81 7.62 21.01 2.75
CA ARG A 81 7.35 22.08 3.75
C ARG A 81 6.92 23.40 3.12
N SER A 82 7.41 23.69 1.92
CA SER A 82 7.11 24.93 1.20
C SER A 82 5.61 25.14 0.94
N LYS A 83 4.83 24.06 0.82
CA LYS A 83 3.39 24.05 0.58
C LYS A 83 2.58 24.51 1.81
N TYR A 84 3.16 24.41 3.00
CA TYR A 84 2.48 24.67 4.28
C TYR A 84 2.80 26.04 4.87
N ARG A 85 3.09 27.05 4.04
CA ARG A 85 3.27 28.44 4.51
C ARG A 85 1.94 29.07 4.94
N GLY A 86 2.04 30.09 5.80
CA GLY A 86 0.88 30.90 6.20
C GLY A 86 -0.12 30.20 7.12
N LEU A 87 0.35 29.28 7.98
CA LEU A 87 -0.53 28.56 8.92
C LEU A 87 -1.24 29.50 9.90
N GLN A 88 -0.61 30.61 10.27
CA GLN A 88 -1.16 31.58 11.22
C GLN A 88 -2.48 32.21 10.72
N GLN A 89 -2.62 32.42 9.41
CA GLN A 89 -3.83 32.99 8.82
C GLN A 89 -4.99 31.98 8.67
N LYS A 90 -4.73 30.68 8.87
CA LYS A 90 -5.74 29.63 8.69
C LYS A 90 -6.69 29.51 9.87
N ASN A 91 -7.91 29.07 9.60
CA ASN A 91 -8.88 28.72 10.63
C ASN A 91 -8.65 27.27 11.13
N CYS A 92 -9.33 26.87 12.21
CA CYS A 92 -9.13 25.54 12.80
C CYS A 92 -9.42 24.40 11.81
N ASN A 93 -10.47 24.51 11.00
CA ASN A 93 -10.83 23.47 10.03
C ASN A 93 -9.74 23.29 8.95
N GLN A 94 -9.25 24.41 8.40
CA GLN A 94 -8.14 24.40 7.46
C GLN A 94 -6.85 23.84 8.06
N LEU A 95 -6.60 24.10 9.35
CA LEU A 95 -5.46 23.51 10.06
C LEU A 95 -5.61 22.00 10.21
N ARG A 96 -6.82 21.49 10.47
CA ARG A 96 -7.10 20.05 10.53
C ARG A 96 -6.88 19.36 9.19
N GLU A 97 -7.37 19.94 8.11
CA GLU A 97 -7.16 19.40 6.76
C GLU A 97 -5.66 19.30 6.42
N ILE A 98 -4.88 20.31 6.84
CA ILE A 98 -3.42 20.31 6.68
C ILE A 98 -2.76 19.25 7.55
N LEU A 99 -3.18 19.12 8.81
CA LEU A 99 -2.68 18.10 9.73
C LEU A 99 -2.88 16.70 9.14
N GLN A 100 -4.06 16.44 8.57
CA GLN A 100 -4.35 15.17 7.89
C GLN A 100 -3.47 14.99 6.65
N SER A 101 -3.35 16.01 5.80
CA SER A 101 -2.50 15.94 4.59
C SER A 101 -1.03 15.63 4.90
N ILE A 102 -0.51 16.14 6.03
CA ILE A 102 0.87 15.86 6.46
C ILE A 102 1.03 14.40 6.91
N ARG A 103 0.02 13.82 7.58
CA ARG A 103 0.04 12.42 8.01
C ARG A 103 -0.06 11.47 6.84
N ASP A 104 -0.99 11.73 5.91
CA ASP A 104 -1.13 10.91 4.71
C ASP A 104 0.20 10.89 3.93
N LEU A 105 0.94 12.00 3.91
CA LEU A 105 2.26 12.05 3.28
C LEU A 105 3.30 11.16 4.01
N GLN A 106 3.24 11.07 5.33
CA GLN A 106 4.13 10.24 6.14
C GLN A 106 3.80 8.76 6.02
N ASP A 107 2.51 8.39 6.01
CA ASP A 107 2.08 7.00 5.85
C ASP A 107 2.53 6.40 4.50
N ASN A 108 2.64 7.22 3.45
CA ASN A 108 3.16 6.82 2.14
C ASN A 108 4.70 6.73 2.06
N GLN A 109 5.43 7.14 3.11
CA GLN A 109 6.89 7.03 3.18
C GLN A 109 7.36 5.75 3.91
N ASP A 110 6.46 5.07 4.61
CA ASP A 110 6.74 3.90 5.46
C ASP A 110 6.54 2.54 4.75
N GLU A 111 6.42 2.51 3.41
CA GLU A 111 6.47 1.24 2.68
C GLU A 111 7.89 0.66 2.76
N PRO A 112 8.11 -0.52 3.36
CA PRO A 112 9.40 -1.16 3.31
C PRO A 112 9.69 -1.54 1.85
N GLU A 113 10.76 -0.97 1.29
CA GLU A 113 11.39 -1.56 0.12
C GLU A 113 11.79 -2.98 0.51
N ASP A 114 11.04 -3.96 0.02
CA ASP A 114 11.35 -5.38 0.14
C ASP A 114 12.68 -5.58 -0.62
N GLU A 115 13.79 -5.49 0.11
CA GLU A 115 15.12 -5.84 -0.39
C GLU A 115 15.11 -7.35 -0.69
N SER A 116 14.64 -7.69 -1.89
CA SER A 116 14.84 -9.02 -2.45
C SER A 116 16.34 -9.29 -2.53
N GLU A 117 16.83 -10.15 -1.64
CA GLU A 117 18.19 -10.70 -1.64
C GLU A 117 18.54 -11.20 -3.04
N SER A 118 19.44 -10.49 -3.74
CA SER A 118 20.09 -11.04 -4.91
C SER A 118 21.26 -11.92 -4.45
N GLU A 119 21.01 -13.22 -4.33
CA GLU A 119 22.07 -14.22 -4.33
C GLU A 119 22.81 -14.15 -5.67
N THR A 120 24.00 -13.55 -5.70
CA THR A 120 24.96 -13.77 -6.78
C THR A 120 25.92 -14.86 -6.35
N GLU A 121 25.65 -16.08 -6.81
CA GLU A 121 26.60 -17.20 -6.84
C GLU A 121 27.52 -17.03 -8.06
N ASN A 122 28.83 -16.99 -7.84
CA ASN A 122 29.89 -17.34 -8.80
C ASN A 122 31.18 -17.68 -8.05
#